data_AF-A0A0F9IVA1-F1
#
_entry.id   AF-A0A0F9IVA1-F1
#
_cell.length_a   1.000
_cell.length_b   1.000
_cell.length_c   1.000
_cell.angle_alpha   90.00
_cell.angle_beta   90.00
_cell.angle_gamma   90.00
#
_symmetry.space_group_name_H-M   'P 1'
#
loop_
_entity.id
_entity.type
_entity.pdbx_description
1 polymer ?
#
loop_
_entity_poly.entity_id
_entity_poly.type
_entity_poly.pdbx_seq_one_letter_code
_entity_poly.pdbx_strand_id
1 'polypeptide(L)'
;EAVLLERGVEGEQSRLLARLSRGRVGWALEMADDASLLERREESLAQARALGSMGVAERLALAERLAGGFRRDPEGLLVELSAWRDWWRDVLLVQAGAEDGVANVDRLPDLREDAARYGRGGVAAFVRAVGEAGRHLQENAQPRLVMETLLLETPAGAQPARR
;
A
#
# COMPACT_ATOMS: atom_id res chain seq x y z
N GLU A 1 8.48 -18.93 12.64
CA GLU A 1 9.06 -18.60 13.97
C GLU A 1 10.36 -19.35 14.21
N ALA A 2 10.38 -20.70 14.19
CA ALA A 2 11.60 -21.50 14.41
C ALA A 2 12.80 -21.14 13.51
N VAL A 3 12.58 -20.94 12.20
CA VAL A 3 13.65 -20.62 11.23
C VAL A 3 14.24 -19.21 11.39
N LEU A 4 13.46 -18.24 11.90
CA LEU A 4 13.92 -16.85 12.09
C LEU A 4 14.72 -16.69 13.38
N LEU A 5 14.40 -17.47 14.41
CA LEU A 5 15.16 -17.53 15.67
C LEU A 5 16.54 -18.16 15.48
N GLU A 6 16.69 -19.15 14.59
CA GLU A 6 17.98 -19.76 14.24
C GLU A 6 18.97 -18.81 13.55
N ARG A 7 18.51 -17.65 13.03
CA ARG A 7 19.34 -16.64 12.35
C ARG A 7 19.59 -15.37 13.16
N GLY A 8 19.18 -15.32 14.44
CA GLY A 8 19.47 -14.18 15.32
C GLY A 8 18.54 -12.98 15.17
N VAL A 9 17.39 -13.14 14.51
CA VAL A 9 16.35 -12.10 14.48
C VAL A 9 15.63 -12.11 15.84
N GLU A 10 15.81 -11.06 16.64
CA GLU A 10 15.22 -10.95 17.97
C GLU A 10 13.69 -10.98 17.95
N GLY A 11 13.11 -11.48 19.05
CA GLY A 11 11.78 -12.10 19.08
C GLY A 11 10.60 -11.25 18.58
N GLU A 12 10.62 -9.93 18.76
CA GLU A 12 9.53 -9.06 18.28
C GLU A 12 9.55 -8.92 16.75
N GLN A 13 10.74 -8.77 16.17
CA GLN A 13 10.94 -8.70 14.72
C GLN A 13 10.66 -10.04 14.03
N SER A 14 11.05 -11.15 14.67
CA SER A 14 10.74 -12.51 14.17
C SER A 14 9.24 -12.79 14.12
N ARG A 15 8.47 -12.39 15.15
CA ARG A 15 7.00 -12.52 15.17
C ARG A 15 6.32 -11.60 14.17
N LEU A 16 6.81 -10.37 14.03
CA LEU A 16 6.34 -9.42 13.03
C LEU A 16 6.50 -10.00 11.61
N LEU A 17 7.70 -10.45 11.25
CA LEU A 17 7.99 -11.05 9.94
C LEU A 17 7.16 -12.32 9.69
N ALA A 18 6.95 -13.17 10.71
CA ALA A 18 6.11 -14.35 10.60
C ALA A 18 4.63 -14.02 10.32
N ARG A 19 4.08 -12.97 10.95
CA ARG A 19 2.70 -12.51 10.71
C ARG A 19 2.56 -11.80 9.36
N LEU A 20 3.52 -10.95 9.00
CA LEU A 20 3.58 -10.25 7.72
C LEU A 20 3.64 -11.21 6.53
N SER A 21 4.31 -12.35 6.71
CA SER A 21 4.56 -13.29 5.62
C SER A 21 3.32 -14.05 5.17
N ARG A 22 2.29 -14.25 6.01
CA ARG A 22 1.08 -15.05 5.67
C ARG A 22 1.37 -16.30 4.82
N GLY A 23 2.41 -17.07 5.19
CA GLY A 23 2.85 -18.27 4.45
C GLY A 23 3.88 -18.07 3.32
N ARG A 24 4.20 -16.82 2.95
CA ARG A 24 5.31 -16.48 2.03
C ARG A 24 6.63 -16.38 2.80
N VAL A 25 7.13 -17.54 3.25
CA VAL A 25 8.37 -17.69 4.03
C VAL A 25 9.57 -16.98 3.38
N GLY A 26 9.64 -16.92 2.04
CA GLY A 26 10.69 -16.20 1.32
C GLY A 26 10.74 -14.69 1.62
N TRP A 27 9.59 -14.06 1.85
CA TRP A 27 9.50 -12.61 2.09
C TRP A 27 9.97 -12.25 3.52
N ALA A 28 9.68 -13.07 4.52
CA ALA A 28 10.25 -12.93 5.87
C ALA A 28 11.77 -13.06 5.90
N LEU A 29 12.32 -13.91 5.04
CA LEU A 29 13.76 -14.19 5.00
C LEU A 29 14.52 -13.07 4.28
N GLU A 30 14.00 -12.56 3.16
CA GLU A 30 14.59 -11.41 2.45
C GLU A 30 14.59 -10.13 3.30
N MET A 31 13.50 -9.88 4.05
CA MET A 31 13.38 -8.72 4.94
C MET A 31 14.25 -8.81 6.19
N ALA A 32 14.65 -10.03 6.60
CA ALA A 32 15.59 -10.22 7.70
C ALA A 32 17.04 -9.95 7.27
N ASP A 33 17.37 -10.17 6.00
CA ASP A 33 18.72 -10.02 5.46
C ASP A 33 19.01 -8.58 4.93
N ASP A 34 17.97 -7.78 4.61
CA ASP A 34 18.12 -6.41 4.10
C ASP A 34 17.16 -5.41 4.78
N ALA A 35 17.69 -4.61 5.71
CA ALA A 35 16.95 -3.58 6.43
C ALA A 35 16.37 -2.48 5.51
N SER A 36 16.97 -2.25 4.32
CA SER A 36 16.47 -1.25 3.37
C SER A 36 15.13 -1.65 2.75
N LEU A 37 14.80 -2.94 2.71
CA LEU A 37 13.50 -3.41 2.24
C LEU A 37 12.39 -3.06 3.23
N LEU A 38 12.69 -3.07 4.53
CA LEU A 38 11.74 -2.63 5.56
C LEU A 38 11.48 -1.14 5.46
N GLU A 39 12.53 -0.32 5.34
CA GLU A 39 12.40 1.13 5.17
C GLU A 39 11.56 1.47 3.93
N ARG A 40 11.85 0.85 2.79
CA ARG A 40 11.06 1.04 1.56
C ARG A 40 9.59 0.69 1.76
N ARG A 41 9.29 -0.45 2.39
CA ARG A 41 7.92 -0.84 2.71
C ARG A 41 7.24 0.25 3.54
N GLU A 42 7.89 0.72 4.61
CA GLU A 42 7.32 1.76 5.47
C GLU A 42 7.05 3.05 4.70
N GLU A 43 7.96 3.45 3.81
CA GLU A 43 7.77 4.59 2.92
C GLU A 43 6.58 4.40 1.97
N SER A 44 6.46 3.23 1.33
CA SER A 44 5.35 2.89 0.45
C SER A 44 4.00 2.94 1.18
N LEU A 45 3.94 2.39 2.41
CA LEU A 45 2.72 2.40 3.22
C LEU A 45 2.36 3.81 3.71
N ALA A 46 3.36 4.59 4.13
CA ALA A 46 3.16 5.99 4.51
C ALA A 46 2.64 6.82 3.33
N GLN A 47 3.21 6.61 2.13
CA GLN A 47 2.74 7.26 0.91
C GLN A 47 1.30 6.83 0.57
N ALA A 48 0.99 5.54 0.61
CA ALA A 48 -0.36 5.00 0.35
C ALA A 48 -1.41 5.68 1.24
N ARG A 49 -1.11 5.83 2.52
CA ARG A 49 -1.97 6.51 3.50
C ARG A 49 -2.12 8.00 3.20
N ALA A 50 -1.02 8.67 2.87
CA ALA A 50 -1.01 10.10 2.58
C ALA A 50 -1.86 10.46 1.35
N LEU A 51 -2.01 9.56 0.37
CA LEU A 51 -2.79 9.79 -0.87
C LEU A 51 -4.21 10.30 -0.61
N GLY A 52 -4.90 9.78 0.41
CA GLY A 52 -6.27 10.19 0.73
C GLY A 52 -6.38 11.59 1.35
N SER A 53 -5.26 12.14 1.83
CA SER A 53 -5.18 13.49 2.40
C SER A 53 -4.58 14.54 1.47
N MET A 54 -3.93 14.12 0.38
CA MET A 54 -3.32 15.04 -0.58
C MET A 54 -4.35 15.87 -1.33
N GLY A 55 -4.01 17.11 -1.64
CA GLY A 55 -4.72 17.95 -2.59
C GLY A 55 -4.52 17.48 -4.04
N VAL A 56 -5.37 17.96 -4.94
CA VAL A 56 -5.28 17.59 -6.38
C VAL A 56 -3.92 17.95 -6.98
N ALA A 57 -3.39 19.13 -6.68
CA ALA A 57 -2.08 19.57 -7.20
C ALA A 57 -0.93 18.66 -6.74
N GLU A 58 -0.94 18.25 -5.46
CA GLU A 58 0.07 17.33 -4.90
C GLU A 58 0.01 15.96 -5.57
N ARG A 59 -1.20 15.47 -5.84
CA ARG A 59 -1.44 14.20 -6.54
C ARG A 59 -0.95 14.24 -7.99
N LEU A 60 -1.20 15.33 -8.72
CA LEU A 60 -0.69 15.48 -10.09
C LEU A 60 0.86 15.58 -10.11
N ALA A 61 1.46 16.30 -9.16
CA ALA A 61 2.92 16.35 -9.03
C ALA A 61 3.53 14.98 -8.68
N LEU A 62 2.87 14.20 -7.83
CA LEU A 62 3.25 12.81 -7.56
C LEU A 62 3.15 11.94 -8.82
N ALA A 63 2.06 12.07 -9.59
CA ALA A 63 1.88 11.34 -10.85
C ALA A 63 3.03 11.60 -11.82
N GLU A 64 3.39 12.86 -12.01
CA GLU A 64 4.49 13.28 -12.89
C GLU A 64 5.83 12.70 -12.44
N ARG A 65 6.13 12.76 -11.13
CA ARG A 65 7.36 12.20 -10.57
C ARG A 65 7.46 10.70 -10.79
N LEU A 66 6.41 9.94 -10.46
CA LEU A 66 6.40 8.48 -10.60
C LEU A 66 6.47 8.05 -12.08
N ALA A 67 5.71 8.73 -12.95
CA ALA A 67 5.75 8.46 -14.38
C ALA A 67 7.11 8.80 -15.02
N GLY A 68 7.79 9.85 -14.53
CA GLY A 68 9.13 10.21 -14.99
C GLY A 68 10.18 9.14 -14.68
N GLY A 69 10.03 8.42 -13.56
CA GLY A 69 10.89 7.31 -13.17
C GLY A 69 10.58 5.98 -13.87
N PHE A 70 9.35 5.79 -14.36
CA PHE A 70 8.86 4.49 -14.83
C PHE A 70 9.73 3.82 -15.89
N ARG A 71 10.28 4.56 -16.87
CA ARG A 71 11.13 3.94 -17.91
C ARG A 71 12.43 3.36 -17.36
N ARG A 72 12.96 3.91 -16.27
CA ARG A 72 14.18 3.44 -15.63
C ARG A 72 13.90 2.27 -14.70
N ASP A 73 12.77 2.32 -14.00
CA ASP A 73 12.38 1.31 -13.02
C ASP A 73 10.86 1.02 -13.08
N PRO A 74 10.42 0.20 -14.05
CA PRO A 74 9.02 -0.20 -14.15
C PRO A 74 8.57 -1.07 -12.98
N GLU A 75 9.46 -1.93 -12.50
CA GLU A 75 9.19 -2.87 -11.42
C GLU A 75 8.96 -2.13 -10.09
N GLY A 76 9.79 -1.14 -9.77
CA GLY A 76 9.62 -0.30 -8.59
C GLY A 76 8.25 0.39 -8.53
N LEU A 77 7.75 0.91 -9.66
CA LEU A 77 6.41 1.49 -9.70
C LEU A 77 5.31 0.43 -9.48
N LEU A 78 5.46 -0.77 -10.06
CA LEU A 78 4.49 -1.85 -9.86
C LEU A 78 4.48 -2.36 -8.41
N VAL A 79 5.65 -2.40 -7.75
CA VAL A 79 5.78 -2.71 -6.32
C VAL A 79 5.06 -1.66 -5.48
N GLU A 80 5.26 -0.37 -5.77
CA GLU A 80 4.53 0.73 -5.11
C GLU A 80 3.02 0.61 -5.27
N LEU A 81 2.53 0.39 -6.50
CA LEU A 81 1.11 0.16 -6.75
C LEU A 81 0.57 -1.04 -5.97
N SER A 82 1.34 -2.13 -5.85
CA SER A 82 0.92 -3.27 -5.04
C SER A 82 0.85 -2.92 -3.56
N ALA A 83 1.80 -2.17 -3.02
CA ALA A 83 1.80 -1.73 -1.63
C ALA A 83 0.59 -0.82 -1.34
N TRP A 84 0.28 0.11 -2.24
CA TRP A 84 -0.91 0.95 -2.11
C TRP A 84 -2.20 0.12 -2.13
N ARG A 85 -2.31 -0.83 -3.07
CA ARG A 85 -3.46 -1.73 -3.14
C ARG A 85 -3.62 -2.55 -1.85
N ASP A 86 -2.52 -3.07 -1.31
CA ASP A 86 -2.53 -3.89 -0.10
C ASP A 86 -2.98 -3.08 1.13
N TRP A 87 -2.54 -1.82 1.26
CA TRP A 87 -3.03 -0.91 2.29
C TRP A 87 -4.55 -0.71 2.21
N TRP A 88 -5.05 -0.29 1.05
CA TRP A 88 -6.47 0.03 0.89
C TRP A 88 -7.37 -1.22 0.91
N ARG A 89 -6.85 -2.39 0.53
CA ARG A 89 -7.54 -3.67 0.77
C ARG A 89 -7.66 -3.94 2.27
N ASP A 90 -6.61 -3.73 3.05
CA ASP A 90 -6.65 -3.93 4.50
C ASP A 90 -7.63 -2.96 5.17
N VAL A 91 -7.72 -1.71 4.70
CA VAL A 91 -8.76 -0.77 5.12
C VAL A 91 -10.16 -1.36 4.89
N LEU A 92 -10.44 -1.97 3.72
CA LEU A 92 -11.74 -2.61 3.45
C LEU A 92 -12.02 -3.80 4.38
N LEU A 93 -11.00 -4.59 4.71
CA LEU A 93 -11.12 -5.72 5.64
C LEU A 93 -11.47 -5.25 7.04
N VAL A 94 -10.80 -4.20 7.54
CA VAL A 94 -11.13 -3.56 8.82
C VAL A 94 -12.55 -3.00 8.79
N GLN A 95 -12.95 -2.30 7.72
CA GLN A 95 -14.33 -1.81 7.56
C GLN A 95 -15.38 -2.91 7.54
N ALA A 96 -15.01 -4.13 7.15
CA ALA A 96 -15.88 -5.30 7.15
C ALA A 96 -15.86 -6.08 8.48
N GLY A 97 -15.05 -5.67 9.46
CA GLY A 97 -14.84 -6.40 10.72
C GLY A 97 -14.01 -7.68 10.57
N ALA A 98 -13.30 -7.84 9.44
CA ALA A 98 -12.50 -9.02 9.10
C ALA A 98 -11.00 -8.76 9.35
N GLU A 99 -10.66 -8.23 10.53
CA GLU A 99 -9.28 -7.84 10.86
C GLU A 99 -8.29 -9.01 10.85
N ASP A 100 -8.75 -10.25 11.09
CA ASP A 100 -7.93 -11.46 10.98
C ASP A 100 -7.35 -11.68 9.57
N GLY A 101 -7.98 -11.06 8.56
CA GLY A 101 -7.56 -11.11 7.16
C GLY A 101 -6.57 -10.01 6.75
N VAL A 102 -6.18 -9.09 7.63
CA VAL A 102 -5.29 -7.95 7.32
C VAL A 102 -3.85 -8.44 7.08
N ALA A 103 -3.11 -7.85 6.13
CA ALA A 103 -1.68 -8.14 5.92
C ALA A 103 -0.81 -7.34 6.88
N ASN A 104 -1.09 -6.04 6.94
CA ASN A 104 -0.30 -5.05 7.65
C ASN A 104 -0.77 -4.99 9.11
N VAL A 105 -0.71 -6.14 9.79
CA VAL A 105 -1.20 -6.29 11.18
C VAL A 105 -0.44 -5.40 12.17
N ASP A 106 0.78 -5.03 11.81
CA ASP A 106 1.66 -4.08 12.51
C ASP A 106 1.16 -2.64 12.42
N ARG A 107 0.36 -2.35 11.39
CA ARG A 107 -0.26 -1.05 11.15
C ARG A 107 -1.76 -1.05 11.43
N LEU A 108 -2.26 -2.01 12.22
CA LEU A 108 -3.69 -2.12 12.53
C LEU A 108 -4.31 -0.86 13.16
N PRO A 109 -3.64 -0.11 14.07
CA PRO A 109 -4.16 1.16 14.56
C PRO A 109 -4.38 2.19 13.44
N ASP A 110 -3.40 2.35 12.56
CA ASP A 110 -3.44 3.26 11.42
C ASP A 110 -4.54 2.85 10.42
N LEU A 111 -4.69 1.55 10.16
CA LEU A 111 -5.74 1.00 9.30
C LEU A 111 -7.14 1.25 9.87
N ARG A 112 -7.33 1.18 11.19
CA ARG A 112 -8.61 1.50 11.86
C ARG A 112 -8.97 2.97 11.73
N GLU A 113 -8.00 3.87 11.86
CA GLU A 113 -8.20 5.30 11.64
C GLU A 113 -8.65 5.58 10.20
N ASP A 114 -7.97 5.00 9.22
CA ASP A 114 -8.32 5.17 7.81
C ASP A 114 -9.68 4.51 7.48
N ALA A 115 -9.98 3.35 8.07
CA ALA A 115 -11.27 2.68 7.94
C ALA A 115 -12.43 3.54 8.46
N ALA A 116 -12.21 4.33 9.52
CA ALA A 116 -13.20 5.27 10.04
C ALA A 116 -13.30 6.56 9.19
N ARG A 117 -12.19 6.98 8.56
CA ARG A 117 -12.10 8.24 7.81
C ARG A 117 -12.67 8.18 6.39
N TYR A 118 -12.46 7.08 5.67
CA TYR A 118 -12.78 6.99 4.24
C TYR A 118 -14.04 6.16 3.98
N GLY A 119 -14.85 6.55 3.00
CA GLY A 119 -16.05 5.80 2.64
C GLY A 119 -15.74 4.49 1.91
N ARG A 120 -16.36 3.38 2.31
CA ARG A 120 -16.13 2.03 1.73
C ARG A 120 -16.20 2.00 0.20
N GLY A 121 -17.18 2.70 -0.39
CA GLY A 121 -17.35 2.75 -1.85
C GLY A 121 -16.15 3.36 -2.57
N GLY A 122 -15.61 4.46 -2.04
CA GLY A 122 -14.43 5.13 -2.60
C GLY A 122 -13.16 4.31 -2.43
N VAL A 123 -12.98 3.69 -1.26
CA VAL A 123 -11.84 2.77 -1.03
C VAL A 123 -11.89 1.58 -2.00
N ALA A 124 -13.06 0.97 -2.18
CA ALA A 124 -13.23 -0.14 -3.12
C ALA A 124 -13.00 0.26 -4.58
N ALA A 125 -13.43 1.46 -4.98
CA ALA A 125 -13.14 2.01 -6.30
C ALA A 125 -11.63 2.19 -6.50
N PHE A 126 -10.94 2.79 -5.53
CA PHE A 126 -9.50 3.01 -5.61
C PHE A 126 -8.71 1.71 -5.69
N VAL A 127 -9.04 0.69 -4.88
CA VAL A 127 -8.39 -0.65 -4.94
C VAL A 127 -8.48 -1.26 -6.35
N ARG A 128 -9.63 -1.12 -7.03
CA ARG A 128 -9.80 -1.57 -8.42
C ARG A 128 -8.97 -0.71 -9.38
N ALA A 129 -9.02 0.61 -9.25
CA ALA A 129 -8.27 1.54 -10.08
C ALA A 129 -6.76 1.30 -10.02
N VAL A 130 -6.21 1.00 -8.84
CA VAL A 130 -4.79 0.63 -8.67
C VAL A 130 -4.44 -0.64 -9.46
N GLY A 131 -5.31 -1.65 -9.42
CA GLY A 131 -5.14 -2.89 -10.19
C GLY A 131 -5.20 -2.65 -11.70
N GLU A 132 -6.15 -1.83 -12.16
CA GLU A 132 -6.28 -1.45 -13.57
C GLU A 132 -5.09 -0.63 -14.07
N ALA A 133 -4.59 0.30 -13.25
CA ALA A 133 -3.42 1.10 -13.55
C ALA A 133 -2.17 0.22 -13.74
N GLY A 134 -1.95 -0.76 -12.86
CA GLY A 134 -0.86 -1.72 -13.01
C GLY A 134 -0.94 -2.49 -14.33
N ARG A 135 -2.13 -2.95 -14.71
CA ARG A 135 -2.36 -3.63 -16.00
C ARG A 135 -2.09 -2.70 -17.19
N HIS A 136 -2.60 -1.46 -17.16
CA HIS A 136 -2.37 -0.50 -18.24
C HIS A 136 -0.88 -0.18 -18.43
N LEU A 137 -0.11 -0.06 -17.34
CA LEU A 137 1.34 0.15 -17.41
C LEU A 137 2.05 -1.04 -18.08
N GLN A 138 1.65 -2.26 -17.76
CA GLN A 138 2.19 -3.48 -18.38
C GLN A 138 1.82 -3.62 -19.86
N GLU A 139 0.66 -3.06 -20.26
CA GLU A 139 0.19 -3.03 -21.65
C GLU A 139 0.74 -1.83 -22.46
N ASN A 140 1.79 -1.15 -21.97
CA ASN A 140 2.45 -0.02 -22.61
C ASN A 140 1.58 1.25 -22.75
N ALA A 141 0.58 1.45 -21.89
CA ALA A 141 -0.12 2.72 -21.82
C ALA A 141 0.81 3.86 -21.36
N GLN A 142 0.47 5.10 -21.70
CA GLN A 142 1.25 6.28 -21.33
C GLN A 142 1.30 6.44 -19.80
N PRO A 143 2.46 6.27 -19.13
CA PRO A 143 2.52 6.16 -17.66
C PRO A 143 1.97 7.39 -16.93
N ARG A 144 2.25 8.58 -17.46
CA ARG A 144 1.77 9.84 -16.88
C ARG A 144 0.25 9.89 -16.80
N LEU A 145 -0.43 9.56 -17.89
CA LEU A 145 -1.89 9.59 -17.94
C LEU A 145 -2.49 8.53 -17.00
N VAL A 146 -1.92 7.32 -16.99
CA VAL A 146 -2.35 6.26 -16.07
C VAL A 146 -2.23 6.70 -14.61
N MET A 147 -1.10 7.30 -14.23
CA MET A 147 -0.87 7.76 -12.86
C MET A 147 -1.73 8.96 -12.48
N GLU A 148 -1.95 9.91 -13.39
CA GLU A 148 -2.86 11.05 -13.15
C GLU A 148 -4.29 10.56 -12.93
N THR A 149 -4.81 9.69 -13.81
CA THR A 149 -6.14 9.10 -13.65
C THR A 149 -6.25 8.32 -12.34
N LEU A 150 -5.27 7.46 -12.04
CA LEU A 150 -5.26 6.68 -10.81
C LEU A 150 -5.33 7.59 -9.57
N LEU A 151 -4.46 8.60 -9.51
CA LEU A 151 -4.36 9.44 -8.31
C LEU A 151 -5.59 10.34 -8.14
N LEU A 152 -6.30 10.70 -9.21
CA LEU A 152 -7.58 11.39 -9.10
C LEU A 152 -8.71 10.52 -8.52
N GLU A 153 -8.61 9.18 -8.61
CA GLU A 153 -9.55 8.21 -8.01
C GLU A 153 -9.27 7.91 -6.53
N THR A 154 -8.29 8.60 -5.92
CA THR A 154 -7.94 8.38 -4.51
C THR A 154 -9.15 8.62 -3.59
N PRO A 155 -9.31 7.82 -2.52
CA PRO A 155 -10.46 7.94 -1.65
C PRO A 155 -10.50 9.32 -1.00
N ALA A 156 -11.59 10.06 -1.22
CA ALA A 156 -11.85 11.26 -0.46
C ALA A 156 -12.39 10.88 0.93
N GLY A 157 -11.95 11.58 1.97
CA GLY A 157 -12.51 11.41 3.31
C GLY A 157 -14.02 11.56 3.28
N ALA A 158 -14.73 10.71 4.03
CA ALA A 158 -16.16 10.88 4.23
C ALA A 158 -16.34 12.27 4.88
N GLN A 159 -16.87 13.22 4.11
CA GLN A 159 -17.19 14.54 4.66
C GLN A 159 -18.07 14.31 5.89
N PRO A 160 -17.72 14.85 7.08
CA PRO A 160 -18.68 14.86 8.17
C PRO A 160 -19.92 15.58 7.62
N ALA A 161 -21.10 14.97 7.79
CA ALA A 161 -22.36 15.59 7.42
C ALA A 161 -22.31 17.03 7.94
N ARG A 162 -22.31 18.01 7.02
CA ARG A 162 -22.34 19.43 7.39
C ARG A 162 -23.58 19.60 8.26
N ARG A 163 -23.36 19.88 9.54
CA ARG A 163 -24.43 20.25 10.47
C ARG A 163 -24.98 21.63 10.10
#